data_AF-A0A4Y3WPY4-F1
#
_entry.id   AF-A0A4Y3WPY4-F1
#
_cell.length_a   1.000
_cell.length_b   1.000
_cell.length_c   1.000
_cell.angle_alpha   90.00
_cell.angle_beta   90.00
_cell.angle_gamma   90.00
#
_symmetry.space_group_name_H-M   'P 1'
#
loop_
_entity.id
_entity.type
_entity.pdbx_description
1 polymer ?
#
loop_
_entity_poly.entity_id
_entity_poly.type
_entity_poly.pdbx_seq_one_letter_code
_entity_poly.pdbx_strand_id
1 'polypeptide(L)'
;MPRSRIPALALAADLVAVVVFAAVGRVNHAESGDLWGLLVTLAPFAVGVGAAWATPVVRADPSGLRAGAVVLAGAVVVGLALRAGFTGRLPVSFAVVTALSLAVLLLGWRALSLVVARRAAHRVP
;
A
#
# COMPACT_ATOMS: atom_id res chain seq x y z
N MET A 1 -5.71 -26.29 11.00
CA MET A 1 -6.64 -25.20 10.61
C MET A 1 -6.16 -24.63 9.29
N PRO A 2 -6.92 -24.70 8.19
CA PRO A 2 -6.51 -24.03 6.96
C PRO A 2 -6.48 -22.53 7.28
N ARG A 3 -5.27 -21.94 7.34
CA ARG A 3 -5.13 -20.49 7.49
C ARG A 3 -5.91 -19.88 6.33
N SER A 4 -6.84 -18.97 6.62
CA SER A 4 -7.49 -18.20 5.58
C SER A 4 -6.38 -17.55 4.75
N ARG A 5 -6.30 -17.86 3.46
CA ARG A 5 -5.24 -17.32 2.59
C ARG A 5 -5.46 -15.85 2.28
N ILE A 6 -6.69 -15.37 2.47
CA ILE A 6 -7.14 -14.01 2.11
C ILE A 6 -6.34 -12.92 2.83
N PRO A 7 -6.15 -12.94 4.17
CA PRO A 7 -5.36 -11.91 4.84
C PRO A 7 -3.90 -11.89 4.39
N ALA A 8 -3.29 -13.06 4.22
CA ALA A 8 -1.90 -13.14 3.75
C ALA A 8 -1.73 -12.59 2.33
N LEU A 9 -2.65 -12.93 1.42
CA LEU A 9 -2.65 -12.42 0.04
C LEU A 9 -2.92 -10.92 -0.02
N ALA A 10 -3.84 -10.41 0.81
CA ALA A 10 -4.13 -8.98 0.89
C ALA A 10 -2.93 -8.18 1.43
N LEU A 11 -2.26 -8.69 2.47
CA LEU A 11 -1.04 -8.06 2.98
C LEU A 11 0.08 -8.09 1.94
N ALA A 12 0.25 -9.21 1.23
CA ALA A 12 1.21 -9.31 0.14
C ALA A 12 0.92 -8.29 -0.97
N ALA A 13 -0.35 -8.13 -1.37
CA ALA A 13 -0.74 -7.13 -2.36
C ALA A 13 -0.44 -5.69 -1.91
N ASP A 14 -0.68 -5.37 -0.63
CA ASP A 14 -0.35 -4.05 -0.07
C ASP A 14 1.17 -3.80 -0.05
N LEU A 15 1.97 -4.80 0.32
CA LEU A 15 3.43 -4.67 0.31
C LEU A 15 3.99 -4.57 -1.12
N VAL A 16 3.45 -5.34 -2.07
CA VAL A 16 3.80 -5.23 -3.49
C VAL A 16 3.45 -3.85 -4.02
N ALA A 17 2.29 -3.29 -3.68
CA ALA A 17 1.92 -1.92 -4.04
C ALA A 17 2.94 -0.89 -3.53
N VAL A 18 3.40 -1.01 -2.28
CA VAL A 18 4.44 -0.13 -1.71
C VAL A 18 5.79 -0.31 -2.41
N VAL A 19 6.19 -1.54 -2.73
CA VAL A 19 7.41 -1.83 -3.50
C VAL A 19 7.34 -1.19 -4.89
N VAL A 20 6.22 -1.37 -5.60
CA VAL A 20 5.99 -0.78 -6.92
C VAL A 20 6.05 0.74 -6.87
N PHE A 21 5.38 1.36 -5.88
CA PHE A 21 5.45 2.80 -5.65
C PHE A 21 6.91 3.28 -5.50
N ALA A 22 7.68 2.64 -4.61
CA ALA A 22 9.06 3.03 -4.35
C ALA A 22 9.97 2.82 -5.56
N ALA A 23 9.85 1.68 -6.25
CA ALA A 23 10.64 1.36 -7.42
C ALA A 23 10.37 2.33 -8.58
N VAL A 24 9.09 2.56 -8.92
CA VAL A 24 8.69 3.49 -9.98
C VAL A 24 9.11 4.93 -9.63
N GLY A 25 8.92 5.34 -8.37
CA GLY A 25 9.36 6.64 -7.89
C GLY A 25 10.86 6.85 -8.08
N ARG A 26 11.69 5.87 -7.73
CA ARG A 26 13.15 5.94 -7.92
C ARG A 26 13.56 5.94 -9.39
N VAL A 27 12.95 5.12 -10.22
CA VAL A 27 13.21 5.11 -11.68
C VAL A 27 12.93 6.50 -12.27
N ASN A 28 11.83 7.14 -11.88
CA ASN A 28 11.47 8.48 -12.35
C ASN A 28 12.44 9.58 -11.88
N HIS A 29 13.22 9.33 -10.82
CA HIS A 29 14.26 10.24 -10.33
C HIS A 29 15.67 9.84 -10.82
N ALA A 30 15.78 8.92 -11.78
CA ALA A 30 17.05 8.36 -12.27
C ALA A 30 17.90 7.68 -11.17
N GLU A 31 17.25 7.16 -10.12
CA GLU A 31 17.90 6.47 -8.99
C GLU A 31 17.75 4.93 -9.07
N SER A 32 17.69 4.38 -10.28
CA SER A 32 17.50 2.94 -10.53
C SER A 32 18.76 2.12 -10.21
N GLY A 33 18.58 0.85 -9.82
CA GLY A 33 19.68 -0.13 -9.64
C GLY A 33 20.25 -0.23 -8.22
N ASP A 34 19.85 0.66 -7.31
CA ASP A 34 20.25 0.61 -5.90
C ASP A 34 19.17 -0.05 -5.03
N LEU A 35 19.42 -1.30 -4.62
CA LEU A 35 18.54 -2.07 -3.75
C LEU A 35 18.44 -1.44 -2.35
N TRP A 36 19.54 -0.89 -1.82
CA TRP A 36 19.52 -0.27 -0.50
C TRP A 36 18.66 0.99 -0.52
N GLY A 37 18.83 1.83 -1.53
CA GLY A 37 17.98 3.00 -1.76
C GLY A 37 16.50 2.63 -1.93
N LEU A 38 16.18 1.51 -2.59
CA LEU A 38 14.80 1.00 -2.66
C LEU A 38 14.26 0.66 -1.26
N LEU A 39 15.02 -0.09 -0.46
CA LEU A 39 14.62 -0.47 0.90
C LEU A 39 14.41 0.76 1.79
N VAL A 40 15.34 1.72 1.74
CA VAL A 40 15.23 3.00 2.47
C VAL A 40 13.99 3.79 2.03
N THR A 41 13.69 3.80 0.73
CA THR A 41 12.53 4.53 0.19
C THR A 41 11.21 3.91 0.63
N LEU A 42 11.10 2.57 0.60
CA LEU A 42 9.85 1.87 0.91
C LEU A 42 9.59 1.70 2.41
N ALA A 43 10.65 1.60 3.23
CA ALA A 43 10.56 1.28 4.65
C ALA A 43 9.53 2.12 5.44
N PRO A 44 9.54 3.46 5.39
CA PRO A 44 8.59 4.26 6.15
C PRO A 44 7.13 3.98 5.76
N PHE A 45 6.85 3.74 4.47
CA PHE A 45 5.51 3.41 3.99
C PHE A 45 5.09 1.99 4.37
N ALA A 46 6.02 1.03 4.33
CA ALA A 46 5.78 -0.33 4.81
C ALA A 46 5.45 -0.36 6.31
N VAL A 47 6.11 0.48 7.12
CA VAL A 47 5.75 0.67 8.53
C VAL A 47 4.33 1.22 8.67
N GLY A 48 3.94 2.19 7.84
CA GLY A 48 2.57 2.70 7.80
C GLY A 48 1.52 1.64 7.42
N VAL A 49 1.82 0.76 6.47
CA VAL A 49 0.99 -0.40 6.14
C VAL A 49 0.89 -1.34 7.34
N GLY A 50 2.01 -1.66 8.00
CA GLY A 50 2.04 -2.49 9.20
C GLY A 50 1.18 -1.93 10.34
N ALA A 51 1.26 -0.62 10.57
CA ALA A 51 0.43 0.09 11.55
C ALA A 51 -1.07 0.00 11.21
N ALA A 52 -1.44 0.14 9.94
CA ALA A 52 -2.83 -0.03 9.51
C ALA A 52 -3.34 -1.47 9.71
N TRP A 53 -2.51 -2.47 9.41
CA TRP A 53 -2.82 -3.90 9.63
C TRP A 53 -2.95 -4.27 11.12
N ALA A 54 -2.36 -3.47 12.01
CA ALA A 54 -2.57 -3.59 13.46
C ALA A 54 -3.98 -3.15 13.90
N THR A 55 -4.78 -2.51 13.04
CA THR A 55 -6.16 -2.14 13.35
C THR A 55 -7.16 -3.29 13.13
N PRO A 56 -8.27 -3.34 13.90
CA PRO A 56 -9.33 -4.32 13.66
C PRO A 56 -10.07 -4.07 12.33
N VAL A 57 -10.08 -2.84 11.84
CA VAL A 57 -10.77 -2.47 10.59
C VAL A 57 -10.18 -3.21 9.39
N VAL A 58 -8.85 -3.27 9.30
CA VAL A 58 -8.17 -3.99 8.21
C VAL A 58 -8.32 -5.49 8.36
N ARG A 59 -8.24 -6.03 9.58
CA ARG A 59 -8.34 -7.48 9.81
C ARG A 59 -9.73 -8.04 9.56
N ALA A 60 -10.78 -7.25 9.77
CA ALA A 60 -12.17 -7.70 9.61
C ALA A 60 -12.54 -7.97 8.14
N ASP A 61 -12.09 -7.12 7.21
CA ASP A 61 -12.27 -7.31 5.76
C ASP A 61 -11.05 -6.77 4.99
N PRO A 62 -9.95 -7.53 4.90
CA PRO A 62 -8.71 -7.06 4.28
C PRO A 62 -8.83 -6.64 2.81
N SER A 63 -9.78 -7.26 2.10
CA SER A 63 -10.09 -7.01 0.69
C SER A 63 -11.02 -5.81 0.47
N GLY A 64 -11.72 -5.35 1.50
CA GLY A 64 -12.69 -4.28 1.41
C GLY A 64 -12.08 -2.89 1.21
N LEU A 65 -12.82 -2.00 0.54
CA LEU A 65 -12.40 -0.61 0.32
C LEU A 65 -12.17 0.15 1.63
N ARG A 66 -12.92 -0.17 2.70
CA ARG A 66 -12.72 0.43 4.01
C ARG A 66 -11.35 0.07 4.60
N ALA A 67 -10.93 -1.19 4.48
CA ALA A 67 -9.59 -1.59 4.87
C ALA A 67 -8.53 -0.89 3.99
N GLY A 68 -8.77 -0.80 2.68
CA GLY A 68 -7.93 -0.05 1.76
C GLY A 68 -7.72 1.41 2.16
N ALA A 69 -8.78 2.10 2.57
CA ALA A 69 -8.71 3.48 3.05
C ALA A 69 -7.87 3.60 4.34
N VAL A 70 -7.98 2.64 5.26
CA VAL A 70 -7.15 2.62 6.49
C VAL A 70 -5.68 2.31 6.17
N VAL A 71 -5.41 1.37 5.26
CA VAL A 71 -4.05 1.08 4.80
C VAL A 71 -3.44 2.27 4.08
N LEU A 72 -4.20 2.94 3.22
CA LEU A 72 -3.79 4.18 2.56
C LEU A 72 -3.47 5.28 3.58
N ALA A 73 -4.36 5.51 4.55
CA ALA A 73 -4.15 6.51 5.59
C ALA A 73 -2.90 6.21 6.41
N GLY A 74 -2.70 4.95 6.82
CA GLY A 74 -1.49 4.51 7.53
C GLY A 74 -0.23 4.73 6.70
N ALA A 75 -0.21 4.25 5.46
CA ALA A 75 0.93 4.41 4.56
C ALA A 75 1.27 5.90 4.30
N VAL A 76 0.27 6.74 4.04
CA VAL A 76 0.48 8.17 3.78
C VAL A 76 0.87 8.92 5.04
N VAL A 77 0.10 8.84 6.12
CA VAL A 77 0.34 9.65 7.32
C VAL A 77 1.63 9.19 8.02
N VAL A 78 1.75 7.90 8.33
CA VAL A 78 2.93 7.37 9.02
C VAL A 78 4.15 7.40 8.10
N GLY A 79 3.98 7.01 6.83
CA GLY A 79 5.10 6.96 5.89
C GLY A 79 5.67 8.35 5.58
N LEU A 80 4.83 9.36 5.32
CA LEU A 80 5.31 10.72 5.11
C LEU A 80 5.89 11.32 6.38
N ALA A 81 5.30 11.07 7.55
CA ALA A 81 5.83 11.56 8.83
C ALA A 81 7.22 10.98 9.14
N LEU A 82 7.38 9.66 9.03
CA LEU A 82 8.67 8.99 9.23
C LEU A 82 9.70 9.48 8.23
N ARG A 83 9.35 9.53 6.94
CA ARG A 83 10.24 10.03 5.90
C ARG A 83 10.67 11.48 6.17
N ALA A 84 9.74 12.34 6.57
CA ALA A 84 10.05 13.73 6.91
C ALA A 84 11.01 13.81 8.10
N GLY A 85 10.79 13.00 9.14
CA GLY A 85 11.67 12.91 10.30
C GLY A 85 13.09 12.48 9.95
N PHE A 86 13.26 11.49 9.08
CA PHE A 86 14.60 11.01 8.67
C PHE A 86 15.31 11.92 7.67
N THR A 87 14.57 12.60 6.79
CA THR A 87 15.16 13.41 5.71
C THR A 87 15.20 14.90 6.00
N GLY A 88 14.51 15.36 7.05
CA GLY A 88 14.34 16.78 7.37
C GLY A 88 13.51 17.57 6.35
N ARG A 89 12.87 16.90 5.37
CA ARG A 89 12.18 17.55 4.25
C ARG A 89 10.88 16.86 3.87
N LEU A 90 9.84 17.65 3.61
CA LEU A 90 8.57 17.18 3.06
C LEU A 90 8.07 18.10 1.95
N PRO A 91 8.63 18.00 0.73
CA PRO A 91 8.12 18.76 -0.42
C PRO A 91 6.65 18.45 -0.66
N VAL A 92 5.81 19.47 -0.84
CA VAL A 92 4.36 19.32 -1.05
C VAL A 92 4.06 18.45 -2.27
N SER A 93 4.79 18.66 -3.37
CA SER A 93 4.67 17.86 -4.59
C SER A 93 4.92 16.37 -4.32
N PHE A 94 5.95 16.05 -3.54
CA PHE A 94 6.26 14.68 -3.16
C PHE A 94 5.12 14.07 -2.34
N ALA A 95 4.59 14.79 -1.34
CA ALA A 95 3.49 14.31 -0.52
C ALA A 95 2.22 14.02 -1.35
N VAL A 96 1.86 14.92 -2.26
CA VAL A 96 0.68 14.78 -3.13
C VAL A 96 0.84 13.59 -4.09
N VAL A 97 1.95 13.51 -4.82
CA VAL A 97 2.20 12.40 -5.76
C VAL A 97 2.23 11.07 -5.02
N THR A 98 2.86 11.03 -3.85
CA THR A 98 2.91 9.82 -3.00
C THR A 98 1.51 9.38 -2.58
N ALA A 99 0.68 10.30 -2.09
CA ALA A 99 -0.69 9.98 -1.69
C ALA A 99 -1.53 9.48 -2.87
N LEU A 100 -1.43 10.12 -4.03
CA LEU A 100 -2.17 9.72 -5.23
C LEU A 100 -1.71 8.35 -5.76
N SER A 101 -0.39 8.13 -5.89
CA SER A 101 0.15 6.85 -6.34
C SER A 101 -0.23 5.71 -5.40
N LEU A 102 -0.09 5.90 -4.09
CA LEU A 102 -0.50 4.89 -3.11
C LEU A 102 -2.01 4.66 -3.12
N ALA A 103 -2.83 5.71 -3.29
CA ALA A 103 -4.28 5.58 -3.40
C ALA A 103 -4.66 4.72 -4.61
N VAL A 104 -4.08 5.00 -5.77
CA VAL A 104 -4.31 4.22 -6.99
C VAL A 104 -3.92 2.76 -6.79
N LEU A 105 -2.74 2.48 -6.23
CA LEU A 105 -2.26 1.11 -6.08
C LEU A 105 -3.05 0.32 -5.03
N LEU A 106 -3.22 0.88 -3.82
CA LEU A 106 -3.85 0.19 -2.67
C LEU A 106 -5.37 0.06 -2.79
N LEU A 107 -6.05 1.08 -3.34
CA LEU A 107 -7.49 1.03 -3.58
C LEU A 107 -7.80 0.34 -4.91
N GLY A 108 -6.93 0.49 -5.92
CA GLY A 108 -7.12 -0.09 -7.25
C GLY A 108 -7.17 -1.62 -7.21
N TRP A 109 -6.24 -2.28 -6.51
CA TRP A 109 -6.27 -3.74 -6.42
C TRP A 109 -7.53 -4.26 -5.70
N ARG A 110 -8.02 -3.53 -4.69
CA ARG A 110 -9.26 -3.85 -3.97
C ARG A 110 -10.50 -3.61 -4.82
N ALA A 111 -10.53 -2.53 -5.60
CA ALA A 111 -11.60 -2.31 -6.56
C ALA A 111 -11.63 -3.45 -7.60
N LEU A 112 -10.47 -3.89 -8.07
CA LEU A 112 -10.34 -5.01 -9.00
C LEU A 112 -10.81 -6.34 -8.36
N SER A 113 -10.43 -6.61 -7.11
CA SER A 113 -10.85 -7.82 -6.40
C SER A 113 -12.37 -7.87 -6.21
N LEU A 114 -13.01 -6.74 -5.88
CA LEU A 114 -14.46 -6.62 -5.79
C LEU A 114 -15.15 -6.90 -7.13
N VAL A 115 -14.62 -6.36 -8.23
CA VAL A 115 -15.16 -6.61 -9.57
C VAL A 115 -15.02 -8.08 -9.96
N VAL A 116 -13.87 -8.71 -9.67
CA VAL A 116 -13.65 -10.14 -9.94
C VAL A 116 -14.57 -11.02 -9.10
N ALA A 117 -14.72 -10.72 -7.81
CA ALA A 117 -15.59 -11.47 -6.90
C ALA A 117 -17.06 -11.41 -7.35
N ARG A 118 -17.54 -10.22 -7.75
CA ARG A 118 -18.90 -10.05 -8.30
C ARG A 118 -19.10 -10.87 -9.57
N ARG A 119 -18.13 -10.84 -10.50
CA ARG A 119 -18.21 -11.63 -11.74
C ARG A 119 -18.19 -13.13 -11.48
N ALA A 120 -17.43 -13.60 -10.49
CA ALA A 120 -17.41 -15.02 -10.11
C ALA A 120 -18.76 -15.46 -9.53
N ALA A 121 -19.38 -14.64 -8.66
CA ALA A 121 -20.69 -14.92 -8.09
C ALA A 121 -21.79 -15.02 -9.16
N HIS A 122 -21.74 -14.19 -10.21
CA HIS A 122 -22.69 -14.27 -11.33
C HIS A 122 -22.47 -15.47 -12.27
N ARG A 123 -21.35 -16.19 -12.18
CA ARG A 123 -21.04 -17.36 -13.02
C ARG A 123 -21.47 -18.69 -12.41
N VAL A 124 -21.85 -18.69 -11.13
CA VAL A 124 -22.36 -19.89 -10.44
C VAL A 124 -23.90 -19.82 -10.47
N PRO A 125 -24.58 -20.67 -11.25
CA PRO A 125 -26.04 -20.73 -11.29
C PRO A 125 -26.62 -21.31 -9.99
#